data_AF-A0A430FS33-F1
#
_entry.id   AF-A0A430FS33-F1
#
_cell.length_a   1.000
_cell.length_b   1.000
_cell.length_c   1.000
_cell.angle_alpha   90.00
_cell.angle_beta   90.00
_cell.angle_gamma   90.00
#
_symmetry.space_group_name_H-M   'P 1'
#
loop_
_entity.id
_entity.type
_entity.pdbx_description
1 polymer ?
#
loop_
_entity_poly.entity_id
_entity_poly.type
_entity_poly.pdbx_seq_one_letter_code
_entity_poly.pdbx_strand_id
1 'polypeptide(L)'
;MEIDPILDYCKATYGTLPDRPWMKYPDYLVFRHADTGKWYMLIMEISAQKLGLASDEPKWVANLKCPPTQIDDLVQKPGILHAYHMNKKHWISVLLDGTVAQAEIQDLIDQSYELTE
;
A
#
# COMPACT_ATOMS: atom_id res chain seq x y z
N MET A 1 -11.73 -3.43 -5.68
CA MET A 1 -10.99 -4.71 -5.58
C MET A 1 -11.11 -5.18 -4.14
N GLU A 2 -11.23 -6.48 -3.88
CA GLU A 2 -11.22 -7.00 -2.51
C GLU A 2 -9.78 -7.03 -1.97
N ILE A 3 -9.59 -6.93 -0.65
CA ILE A 3 -8.26 -6.96 -0.01
C ILE A 3 -7.73 -8.40 0.07
N ASP A 4 -8.62 -9.40 0.07
CA ASP A 4 -8.29 -10.82 0.25
C ASP A 4 -7.21 -11.35 -0.71
N PRO A 5 -7.21 -11.02 -2.02
CA PRO A 5 -6.13 -11.44 -2.91
C PRO A 5 -4.75 -10.91 -2.53
N ILE A 6 -4.66 -9.74 -1.89
CA ILE A 6 -3.40 -9.19 -1.37
C ILE A 6 -2.98 -9.95 -0.11
N LEU A 7 -3.92 -10.30 0.77
CA LEU A 7 -3.65 -11.12 1.96
C LEU A 7 -3.11 -12.49 1.57
N ASP A 8 -3.78 -13.15 0.64
CA ASP A 8 -3.40 -14.47 0.15
C ASP A 8 -2.02 -14.43 -0.52
N TYR A 9 -1.76 -13.40 -1.33
CA TYR A 9 -0.46 -13.19 -1.94
C TYR A 9 0.66 -13.01 -0.90
N CYS A 10 0.52 -12.07 0.03
CA CYS A 10 1.56 -11.82 1.04
C CYS A 10 1.80 -13.03 1.95
N LYS A 11 0.74 -13.79 2.26
CA LYS A 11 0.87 -15.03 3.03
C LYS A 11 1.58 -16.12 2.23
N ALA A 12 1.24 -16.31 0.95
CA ALA A 12 1.82 -17.34 0.11
C ALA A 12 3.29 -17.05 -0.25
N THR A 13 3.62 -15.79 -0.56
CA THR A 13 4.96 -15.38 -1.01
C THR A 13 5.91 -15.13 0.14
N TYR A 14 5.45 -14.45 1.21
CA TYR A 14 6.31 -13.98 2.31
C TYR A 14 6.02 -14.65 3.66
N GLY A 15 5.01 -15.52 3.74
CA GLY A 15 4.54 -16.04 5.03
C GLY A 15 3.99 -14.95 5.97
N THR A 16 3.73 -13.74 5.46
CA THR A 16 3.33 -12.60 6.29
C THR A 16 1.83 -12.68 6.62
N LEU A 17 1.50 -12.51 7.90
CA LEU A 17 0.16 -12.18 8.35
C LEU A 17 0.16 -10.73 8.84
N PRO A 18 -0.76 -9.86 8.38
CA PRO A 18 -0.76 -8.47 8.80
C PRO A 18 -1.20 -8.32 10.26
N ASP A 19 -0.69 -7.29 10.91
CA ASP A 19 -1.13 -6.89 12.25
C ASP A 19 -1.97 -5.60 12.23
N ARG A 20 -2.66 -5.34 13.35
CA ARG A 20 -3.62 -4.22 13.52
C ARG A 20 -3.18 -3.36 14.70
N PRO A 21 -2.18 -2.49 14.52
CA PRO A 21 -1.58 -1.77 15.64
C PRO A 21 -2.51 -0.71 16.25
N TRP A 22 -3.57 -0.30 15.55
CA TRP A 22 -4.46 0.77 16.00
C TRP A 22 -5.85 0.25 16.39
N MET A 23 -6.18 0.28 17.68
CA MET A 23 -7.52 -0.10 18.17
C MET A 23 -8.66 0.74 17.58
N LYS A 24 -8.40 2.02 17.27
CA LYS A 24 -9.39 2.93 16.67
C LYS A 24 -9.68 2.60 15.19
N TYR A 25 -8.74 1.95 14.51
CA TYR A 25 -8.83 1.64 13.08
C TYR A 25 -8.54 0.14 12.89
N PRO A 26 -9.47 -0.74 13.32
CA PRO A 26 -9.26 -2.19 13.32
C PRO A 26 -9.11 -2.77 11.91
N ASP A 27 -9.58 -2.06 10.89
CA ASP A 27 -9.50 -2.50 9.50
C ASP A 27 -8.21 -2.06 8.80
N TYR A 28 -7.34 -1.30 9.49
CA TYR A 28 -6.04 -0.92 8.95
C TYR A 28 -5.04 -2.04 9.20
N LEU A 29 -4.33 -2.42 8.15
CA LEU A 29 -3.44 -3.58 8.14
C LEU A 29 -2.02 -3.13 7.90
N VAL A 30 -1.10 -3.54 8.78
CA VAL A 30 0.33 -3.34 8.59
C VAL A 30 0.98 -4.68 8.26
N PHE A 31 1.84 -4.66 7.25
CA PHE A 31 2.66 -5.79 6.84
C PHE A 31 4.11 -5.45 7.09
N ARG A 32 4.82 -6.37 7.73
CA ARG A 32 6.19 -6.18 8.18
C ARG A 32 6.98 -7.48 8.14
N HIS A 33 8.30 -7.38 7.96
CA HIS A 33 9.19 -8.54 8.03
C HIS A 33 9.15 -9.15 9.44
N ALA A 34 9.11 -10.47 9.53
CA ALA A 34 8.97 -11.19 10.79
C ALA A 34 10.21 -11.06 11.70
N ASP A 35 11.38 -10.90 11.11
CA ASP A 35 12.68 -10.83 11.77
C ASP A 35 13.06 -9.41 12.20
N THR A 36 12.84 -8.41 11.35
CA THR A 36 13.23 -7.02 11.61
C THR A 36 12.09 -6.14 12.12
N GLY A 37 10.83 -6.53 11.87
CA GLY A 37 9.66 -5.72 12.16
C GLY A 37 9.52 -4.46 11.30
N LYS A 38 10.38 -4.27 10.29
CA LYS A 38 10.29 -3.15 9.33
C LYS A 38 9.04 -3.31 8.47
N TRP A 39 8.33 -2.21 8.23
CA TRP A 39 7.09 -2.22 7.46
C TRP A 39 7.39 -2.15 5.97
N TYR A 40 6.71 -2.98 5.19
CA TYR A 40 6.76 -2.94 3.72
C TYR A 40 5.41 -2.59 3.10
N MET A 41 4.30 -2.71 3.84
CA MET A 41 2.99 -2.28 3.34
C MET A 41 2.08 -1.82 4.48
N LEU A 42 1.22 -0.85 4.18
CA LEU A 42 0.16 -0.38 5.06
C LEU A 42 -1.12 -0.20 4.25
N ILE A 43 -2.18 -0.94 4.57
CA ILE A 43 -3.50 -0.80 3.95
C ILE A 43 -4.42 0.00 4.87
N MET A 44 -5.08 1.01 4.31
CA MET A 44 -5.97 1.94 5.04
C MET A 44 -7.16 2.36 4.17
N GLU A 45 -8.25 2.78 4.81
CA GLU A 45 -9.38 3.45 4.16
C GLU A 45 -9.31 4.96 4.44
N ILE A 46 -9.13 5.77 3.40
CA ILE A 46 -8.91 7.21 3.53
C ILE A 46 -10.00 7.97 2.75
N SER A 47 -10.47 9.09 3.30
CA SER A 47 -11.41 9.94 2.55
C SER A 47 -10.77 10.44 1.25
N ALA A 48 -11.50 10.36 0.14
CA ALA A 48 -10.98 10.71 -1.19
C ALA A 48 -10.38 12.13 -1.26
N GLN A 49 -10.96 13.11 -0.57
CA GLN A 49 -10.45 14.48 -0.57
C GLN A 49 -9.05 14.59 0.07
N LYS A 50 -8.74 13.75 1.06
CA LYS A 50 -7.40 13.70 1.67
C LYS A 50 -6.35 13.10 0.74
N LEU A 51 -6.79 12.32 -0.24
CA LEU A 51 -5.99 11.76 -1.32
C LEU A 51 -5.90 12.73 -2.53
N GLY A 52 -6.54 13.90 -2.47
CA GLY A 52 -6.59 14.85 -3.58
C GLY A 52 -7.59 14.48 -4.69
N LEU A 53 -8.51 13.54 -4.41
CA LEU A 53 -9.51 13.08 -5.37
C LEU A 53 -10.83 13.85 -5.20
N ALA A 54 -11.49 14.14 -6.33
CA ALA A 54 -12.81 14.77 -6.36
C ALA A 54 -13.93 13.72 -6.18
N SER A 55 -13.99 13.10 -5.00
CA SER A 55 -15.04 12.16 -4.61
C SER A 55 -15.32 12.30 -3.12
N ASP A 56 -16.55 11.96 -2.70
CA ASP A 56 -16.95 11.91 -1.29
C ASP A 56 -16.87 10.51 -0.69
N GLU A 57 -16.65 9.49 -1.53
CA GLU A 57 -16.51 8.11 -1.08
C GLU A 57 -15.08 7.83 -0.58
N PRO A 58 -14.92 7.22 0.61
CA PRO A 58 -13.63 6.72 1.06
C PRO A 58 -13.01 5.72 0.09
N LYS A 59 -11.68 5.68 0.07
CA LYS A 59 -10.89 4.82 -0.80
C LYS A 59 -9.93 3.97 0.02
N TRP A 60 -9.92 2.68 -0.28
CA TRP A 60 -8.89 1.78 0.19
C TRP A 60 -7.59 2.03 -0.57
N VAL A 61 -6.50 2.19 0.18
CA VAL A 61 -5.15 2.40 -0.35
C VAL A 61 -4.15 1.44 0.27
N ALA A 62 -3.17 1.02 -0.52
CA ALA A 62 -1.95 0.39 -0.04
C ALA A 62 -0.79 1.37 -0.14
N ASN A 63 -0.17 1.71 0.99
CA ASN A 63 1.10 2.40 1.03
C ASN A 63 2.23 1.40 0.82
N LEU A 64 3.06 1.66 -0.18
CA LEU A 64 4.20 0.82 -0.56
C LEU A 64 5.46 1.67 -0.69
N LYS A 65 6.59 1.11 -0.29
CA LYS A 65 7.90 1.75 -0.38
C LYS A 65 8.43 1.58 -1.81
N CYS A 66 8.94 2.65 -2.39
CA CYS A 66 9.50 2.68 -3.73
C CYS A 66 10.84 3.43 -3.74
N PRO A 67 11.70 3.17 -4.73
CA PRO A 67 12.91 3.95 -4.93
C PRO A 67 12.53 5.41 -5.24
N PRO A 68 13.23 6.41 -4.66
CA PRO A 68 12.95 7.82 -4.94
C PRO A 68 12.95 8.17 -6.42
N THR A 69 13.78 7.48 -7.21
CA THR A 69 13.91 7.67 -8.65
C THR A 69 12.68 7.21 -9.45
N GLN A 70 11.78 6.41 -8.87
CA GLN A 70 10.58 5.93 -9.55
C GLN A 70 9.31 6.68 -9.13
N ILE A 71 9.36 7.47 -8.04
CA ILE A 71 8.16 8.11 -7.46
C ILE A 71 7.44 8.97 -8.50
N ASP A 72 8.17 9.87 -9.17
CA ASP A 72 7.56 10.86 -10.07
C ASP A 72 6.90 10.19 -11.29
N ASP A 73 7.48 9.11 -11.80
CA ASP A 73 6.92 8.32 -12.90
C ASP A 73 5.70 7.50 -12.46
N LEU A 74 5.77 6.86 -11.28
CA LEU A 74 4.69 6.04 -10.76
C LEU A 74 3.44 6.86 -10.48
N VAL A 75 3.57 8.06 -9.90
CA VAL A 75 2.41 8.92 -9.59
C VAL A 75 1.77 9.55 -10.84
N GLN A 76 2.36 9.41 -12.03
CA GLN A 76 1.68 9.76 -13.29
C GLN A 76 0.69 8.66 -13.73
N LYS A 77 0.82 7.44 -13.20
CA LYS A 77 -0.06 6.33 -13.56
C LYS A 77 -1.42 6.46 -12.86
N PRO A 78 -2.53 6.15 -13.56
CA PRO A 78 -3.85 6.12 -12.93
C PRO A 78 -3.86 5.23 -11.69
N GLY A 79 -4.42 5.73 -10.59
CA GLY A 79 -4.56 4.96 -9.35
C GLY A 79 -3.33 4.91 -8.46
N ILE A 80 -2.22 5.56 -8.82
CA ILE A 80 -1.05 5.72 -7.96
C ILE A 80 -0.91 7.20 -7.57
N LEU A 81 -0.81 7.45 -6.27
CA LEU A 81 -0.76 8.78 -5.67
C LEU A 81 0.49 8.95 -4.83
N HIS A 82 0.88 10.20 -4.56
CA HIS A 82 1.87 10.47 -3.52
C HIS A 82 1.39 9.92 -2.17
N ALA A 83 2.31 9.38 -1.38
CA ALA A 83 1.97 8.76 -0.11
C ALA A 83 1.14 9.64 0.82
N TYR A 84 0.08 9.04 1.35
CA TYR A 84 -0.66 9.52 2.51
C TYR A 84 -0.01 9.01 3.81
N HIS A 85 0.21 9.89 4.79
CA HIS A 85 0.88 9.65 6.08
C HIS A 85 2.36 9.15 6.05
N MET A 86 2.87 8.65 4.93
CA MET A 86 4.27 8.18 4.79
C MET A 86 5.16 9.22 4.10
N ASN A 87 6.49 8.99 4.12
CA ASN A 87 7.44 9.87 3.46
C ASN A 87 7.28 9.81 1.94
N LYS A 88 6.75 10.88 1.34
CA LYS A 88 6.47 11.00 -0.10
C LYS A 88 7.68 10.82 -1.03
N LYS A 89 8.91 10.88 -0.52
CA LYS A 89 10.13 10.60 -1.30
C LYS A 89 10.42 9.11 -1.46
N HIS A 90 9.81 8.27 -0.63
CA HIS A 90 10.12 6.83 -0.55
C HIS A 90 8.87 5.97 -0.58
N TRP A 91 7.68 6.56 -0.60
CA TRP A 91 6.42 5.84 -0.50
C TRP A 91 5.41 6.41 -1.48
N ILE A 92 4.57 5.53 -2.00
CA ILE A 92 3.38 5.83 -2.80
C ILE A 92 2.13 5.31 -2.11
N SER A 93 0.96 5.81 -2.51
CA SER A 93 -0.35 5.25 -2.15
C SER A 93 -1.02 4.70 -3.41
N VAL A 94 -1.30 3.40 -3.43
CA VAL A 94 -1.96 2.72 -4.56
C VAL A 94 -3.44 2.50 -4.24
N LEU A 95 -4.35 2.94 -5.11
CA LEU A 95 -5.78 2.73 -4.97
C LEU A 95 -6.15 1.25 -5.17
N LEU A 96 -6.93 0.69 -4.23
CA LEU A 96 -7.43 -0.69 -4.28
C LEU A 96 -8.86 -0.76 -4.86
N ASP A 97 -9.18 0.11 -5.82
CA ASP A 97 -10.50 0.18 -6.46
C ASP A 97 -10.56 -0.49 -7.84
N GLY A 98 -9.45 -1.10 -8.28
CA GLY A 98 -9.35 -1.76 -9.59
C GLY A 98 -8.73 -0.90 -10.68
N THR A 99 -8.35 0.35 -10.38
CA THR A 99 -7.63 1.21 -11.31
C THR A 99 -6.24 0.67 -11.65
N VAL A 100 -5.55 0.07 -10.68
CA VAL A 100 -4.25 -0.58 -10.86
C VAL A 100 -4.45 -2.08 -10.99
N ALA A 101 -3.79 -2.70 -11.97
CA ALA A 101 -3.90 -4.13 -12.20
C ALA A 101 -3.32 -4.92 -11.02
N GLN A 102 -3.94 -6.04 -10.67
CA GLN A 102 -3.49 -6.87 -9.55
C GLN A 102 -2.02 -7.30 -9.67
N ALA A 103 -1.57 -7.66 -10.88
CA ALA A 103 -0.17 -8.01 -11.12
C ALA A 103 0.79 -6.84 -10.83
N GLU A 104 0.42 -5.61 -11.21
CA GLU A 104 1.24 -4.44 -10.91
C GLU A 104 1.27 -4.12 -9.40
N ILE A 105 0.16 -4.35 -8.68
CA ILE A 105 0.14 -4.23 -7.22
C ILE A 105 1.10 -5.25 -6.59
N GLN A 106 1.11 -6.50 -7.08
CA GLN A 106 2.02 -7.54 -6.60
C GLN A 106 3.49 -7.17 -6.87
N ASP A 107 3.83 -6.72 -8.08
CA ASP A 107 5.18 -6.26 -8.40
C ASP A 107 5.65 -5.11 -7.48
N LEU A 108 4.75 -4.17 -7.14
CA LEU A 108 5.04 -3.07 -6.23
C LEU A 108 5.19 -3.54 -4.77
N ILE A 109 4.43 -4.56 -4.36
CA ILE A 109 4.59 -5.20 -3.05
C ILE A 109 5.96 -5.87 -2.96
N ASP A 110 6.36 -6.60 -4.00
CA ASP A 110 7.63 -7.31 -4.06
C ASP A 110 8.81 -6.33 -3.96
N GLN A 111 8.78 -5.26 -4.75
CA GLN A 111 9.78 -4.21 -4.68
C GLN A 111 9.83 -3.55 -3.30
N SER A 112 8.67 -3.28 -2.70
CA SER A 112 8.60 -2.67 -1.37
C SER A 112 9.21 -3.58 -0.30
N TYR A 113 8.90 -4.88 -0.36
CA TYR A 113 9.45 -5.91 0.52
C TYR A 113 10.98 -5.99 0.42
N GLU A 114 11.53 -6.06 -0.80
CA GLU A 114 12.99 -6.07 -1.02
C GLU A 114 13.68 -4.80 -0.51
N LEU A 115 13.04 -3.63 -0.61
CA LEU A 115 13.58 -2.35 -0.13
C LEU A 115 13.56 -2.20 1.39
N THR A 116 12.96 -3.15 2.10
CA THR A 116 12.78 -3.12 3.57
C THR A 116 13.33 -4.34 4.28
N GLU A 117 13.92 -5.31 3.59
CA GLU A 117 14.78 -6.33 4.22
C GLU A 117 15.90 -5.67 5.08
#